data_AF-K2DZJ4-F1
#
_entry.id   AF-K2DZJ4-F1
#
_cell.length_a   1.000
_cell.length_b   1.000
_cell.length_c   1.000
_cell.angle_alpha   90.00
_cell.angle_beta   90.00
_cell.angle_gamma   90.00
#
_symmetry.space_group_name_H-M   'P 1'
#
loop_
_entity.id
_entity.type
_entity.pdbx_description
1 polymer ?
#
loop_
_entity_poly.entity_id
_entity_poly.type
_entity_poly.pdbx_seq_one_letter_code
_entity_poly.pdbx_strand_id
1 'polypeptide(L)'
;MVVEKYTGQQPTVGNLIKQLVSDINDLLYQHVELFRQEIKEDAQMAAKYSSIAIAGALVAYTSLIFLGFFIIFTLALIMPIWLSSLTVTILYFIIAVISLLIAKNHLQKLKKEPDASIDETRKTTEEAKKWLHNLK
;
A
#
# COMPACT_ATOMS: atom_id res chain seq x y z
N MET A 1 27.46 -41.04 48.73
CA MET A 1 26.82 -41.74 47.60
C MET A 1 25.44 -41.11 47.40
N VAL A 2 25.29 -40.21 46.44
CA VAL A 2 23.97 -39.68 46.04
C VAL A 2 23.73 -40.19 44.63
N VAL A 3 22.88 -41.21 44.51
CA VAL A 3 22.43 -41.73 43.22
C VAL A 3 21.22 -40.90 42.82
N GLU A 4 21.42 -39.94 41.93
CA GLU A 4 20.35 -39.17 41.31
C GLU A 4 19.60 -40.08 40.34
N LYS A 5 18.34 -40.38 40.67
CA LYS A 5 17.47 -41.23 39.86
C LYS A 5 17.17 -40.51 38.55
N TYR A 6 17.88 -40.89 37.49
CA TYR A 6 17.38 -40.71 36.13
C TYR A 6 16.19 -41.65 35.93
N THR A 7 15.00 -41.14 36.28
CA THR A 7 13.74 -41.77 35.90
C THR A 7 13.62 -41.68 34.38
N GLY A 8 14.04 -42.76 33.72
CA GLY A 8 13.89 -42.95 32.30
C GLY A 8 12.42 -43.06 31.93
N GLN A 9 11.78 -41.93 31.65
CA GLN A 9 10.76 -41.90 30.61
C GLN A 9 11.51 -41.74 29.30
N GLN A 10 11.71 -42.85 28.58
CA GLN A 10 12.09 -42.72 27.18
C GLN A 10 11.03 -41.82 26.51
N PRO A 11 11.42 -40.79 25.75
CA PRO A 11 10.47 -39.98 25.04
C PRO A 11 9.68 -40.93 24.14
N THR A 12 8.43 -41.17 24.51
CA THR A 12 7.51 -41.92 23.68
C THR A 12 7.35 -41.15 22.38
N VAL A 13 7.09 -41.84 21.27
CA VAL A 13 6.85 -41.19 19.97
C VAL A 13 5.79 -40.08 20.10
N GLY A 14 4.83 -40.23 21.01
CA GLY A 14 3.85 -39.20 21.37
C GLY A 14 4.42 -37.93 22.02
N ASN A 15 5.49 -38.02 22.82
CA ASN A 15 6.15 -36.85 23.41
C ASN A 15 7.02 -36.09 22.39
N LEU A 16 7.58 -36.77 21.38
CA LEU A 16 8.32 -36.13 20.28
C LEU A 16 7.37 -35.40 19.32
N ILE A 17 6.23 -36.01 18.98
CA ILE A 17 5.19 -35.36 18.16
C ILE A 17 4.61 -34.15 18.89
N LYS A 18 4.39 -34.23 20.21
CA LYS A 18 3.96 -33.07 21.00
C LYS A 18 4.96 -31.91 20.99
N GLN A 19 6.26 -32.20 21.10
CA GLN A 19 7.30 -31.16 21.00
C GLN A 19 7.35 -30.54 19.60
N LEU A 20 7.30 -31.35 18.53
CA LEU A 20 7.34 -30.84 17.16
C LEU A 20 6.14 -29.93 16.83
N VAL A 21 4.93 -30.26 17.32
CA VAL A 21 3.75 -29.41 17.19
C VAL A 21 3.89 -28.11 17.99
N SER A 22 4.52 -28.17 19.17
CA SER A 22 4.83 -26.99 19.98
C SER A 22 5.81 -26.06 19.25
N ASP A 23 6.89 -26.60 18.68
CA ASP A 23 7.93 -25.83 18.00
C ASP A 23 7.40 -25.14 16.74
N ILE A 24 6.50 -25.80 15.99
CA ILE A 24 5.83 -25.21 14.82
C ILE A 24 4.89 -24.07 15.23
N ASN A 25 4.16 -24.23 16.34
CA ASN A 25 3.33 -23.15 16.87
C ASN A 25 4.19 -21.96 17.30
N ASP A 26 5.30 -22.20 17.99
CA ASP A 26 6.22 -21.14 18.42
C ASP A 26 6.85 -20.39 17.23
N LEU A 27 7.21 -21.09 16.15
CA LEU A 27 7.69 -20.48 14.90
C LEU A 27 6.62 -19.66 14.18
N LEU A 28 5.36 -20.12 14.19
CA LEU A 28 4.23 -19.40 13.62
C LEU A 28 3.92 -18.13 14.40
N TYR A 29 3.91 -18.20 15.74
CA TYR A 29 3.76 -17.01 16.58
C TYR A 29 4.85 -15.98 16.29
N GLN A 30 6.10 -16.43 16.13
CA GLN A 30 7.22 -15.55 15.78
C GLN A 30 7.06 -14.91 14.39
N HIS A 31 6.63 -15.67 13.37
CA HIS A 31 6.39 -15.11 12.03
C HIS A 31 5.23 -14.11 12.03
N VAL A 32 4.16 -14.35 12.79
CA VAL A 32 3.04 -13.41 12.92
C VAL A 32 3.47 -12.15 13.66
N GLU A 33 4.28 -12.27 14.69
CA GLU A 33 4.80 -11.13 15.44
C GLU A 33 5.78 -10.30 14.61
N LEU A 34 6.65 -10.94 13.85
CA LEU A 34 7.56 -10.28 12.92
C LEU A 34 6.82 -9.61 11.77
N PHE A 35 5.83 -10.28 11.16
CA PHE A 35 5.00 -9.68 10.12
C PHE A 35 4.18 -8.48 10.63
N ARG A 36 3.70 -8.54 11.88
CA ARG A 36 3.07 -7.37 12.53
C ARG A 36 4.06 -6.22 12.73
N GLN A 37 5.31 -6.51 13.06
CA GLN A 37 6.35 -5.49 13.17
C GLN A 37 6.68 -4.88 11.81
N GLU A 38 6.88 -5.71 10.78
CA GLU A 38 7.19 -5.27 9.41
C GLU A 38 6.05 -4.42 8.83
N ILE A 39 4.78 -4.84 8.96
CA ILE A 39 3.64 -4.01 8.56
C ILE A 39 3.65 -2.66 9.28
N LYS A 40 3.99 -2.65 10.58
CA LYS A 40 4.03 -1.42 11.36
C LYS A 40 5.17 -0.51 10.92
N GLU A 41 6.34 -1.07 10.63
CA GLU A 41 7.50 -0.34 10.11
C GLU A 41 7.22 0.23 8.72
N ASP A 42 6.64 -0.56 7.82
CA ASP A 42 6.21 -0.14 6.49
C ASP A 42 5.17 0.97 6.57
N ALA A 43 4.16 0.81 7.43
CA ALA A 43 3.14 1.84 7.64
C ALA A 43 3.74 3.14 8.21
N GLN A 44 4.69 3.04 9.13
CA GLN A 44 5.40 4.19 9.69
C GLN A 44 6.28 4.89 8.65
N MET A 45 7.00 4.12 7.83
CA MET A 45 7.79 4.68 6.73
C MET A 45 6.87 5.34 5.70
N ALA A 46 5.81 4.67 5.25
CA ALA A 46 4.83 5.24 4.34
C ALA A 46 4.23 6.54 4.91
N ALA A 47 3.86 6.56 6.19
CA ALA A 47 3.35 7.76 6.86
C ALA A 47 4.41 8.89 6.90
N LYS A 48 5.65 8.56 7.27
CA LYS A 48 6.75 9.54 7.35
C LYS A 48 7.03 10.17 5.98
N TYR A 49 7.14 9.37 4.92
CA TYR A 49 7.44 9.87 3.58
C TYR A 49 6.22 10.52 2.90
N SER A 50 4.99 10.14 3.27
CA SER A 50 3.78 10.79 2.77
C SER A 50 3.70 12.28 3.17
N SER A 51 4.25 12.64 4.33
CA SER A 51 4.23 14.03 4.81
C SER A 51 5.02 14.96 3.90
N ILE A 52 6.19 14.51 3.43
CA ILE A 52 7.06 15.25 2.51
C ILE A 52 6.41 15.32 1.13
N ALA A 53 5.78 14.24 0.66
CA ALA A 53 5.06 14.23 -0.60
C ALA A 53 3.88 15.23 -0.60
N ILE A 54 3.10 15.26 0.48
CA ILE A 54 1.98 16.21 0.64
C ILE A 54 2.50 17.66 0.72
N ALA A 55 3.55 17.91 1.50
CA ALA A 55 4.16 19.22 1.61
C ALA A 55 4.71 19.70 0.25
N GLY A 56 5.42 18.84 -0.47
CA GLY A 56 5.90 19.11 -1.82
C GLY A 56 4.77 19.42 -2.79
N ALA A 57 3.67 18.66 -2.73
CA ALA A 57 2.48 18.92 -3.55
C ALA A 57 1.84 20.27 -3.23
N LEU A 58 1.75 20.66 -1.95
CA LEU A 58 1.23 21.97 -1.53
C LEU A 58 2.11 23.12 -2.01
N VAL A 59 3.44 22.98 -1.89
CA VAL A 59 4.39 23.98 -2.39
C VAL A 59 4.28 24.10 -3.90
N ALA A 60 4.28 22.98 -4.64
CA ALA A 60 4.11 22.98 -6.09
C ALA A 60 2.78 23.63 -6.53
N TYR A 61 1.68 23.31 -5.84
CA TYR A 61 0.37 23.92 -6.08
C TYR A 61 0.40 25.44 -5.85
N THR A 62 1.01 25.88 -4.74
CA THR A 62 1.13 27.30 -4.41
C THR A 62 1.98 28.04 -5.44
N SER A 63 3.12 27.46 -5.85
CA SER A 63 3.97 28.02 -6.90
C SER A 63 3.22 28.17 -8.23
N LEU A 64 2.33 27.23 -8.57
CA LEU A 64 1.50 27.31 -9.76
C LEU A 64 0.54 28.51 -9.69
N ILE A 65 -0.08 28.77 -8.54
CA ILE A 65 -0.93 29.96 -8.35
C ILE A 65 -0.14 31.26 -8.57
N PHE A 66 1.04 31.37 -7.97
CA PHE A 66 1.91 32.55 -8.16
C PHE A 66 2.36 32.71 -9.61
N LEU A 67 2.65 31.61 -10.31
CA LEU A 67 2.97 31.63 -11.73
C LEU A 67 1.78 32.15 -12.55
N GLY A 68 0.56 31.75 -12.22
CA GLY A 68 -0.66 32.27 -12.83
C GLY A 68 -0.78 33.79 -12.68
N PHE A 69 -0.62 34.31 -11.46
CA PHE A 69 -0.61 35.76 -11.21
C PHE A 69 0.49 36.48 -11.98
N PHE A 70 1.70 35.93 -11.99
CA PHE A 70 2.82 36.49 -12.74
C PHE A 70 2.47 36.63 -14.23
N ILE A 71 1.97 35.57 -14.87
CA ILE A 71 1.57 35.60 -16.29
C ILE A 71 0.45 36.62 -16.51
N ILE A 72 -0.58 36.66 -15.65
CA ILE A 72 -1.68 37.63 -15.76
C ILE A 72 -1.14 39.05 -15.73
N PHE A 73 -0.26 39.39 -14.79
CA PHE A 73 0.31 40.73 -14.68
C PHE A 73 1.25 41.06 -15.84
N THR A 74 2.06 40.11 -16.32
CA THR A 74 2.89 40.32 -17.50
C THR A 74 2.05 40.59 -18.75
N LEU A 75 0.98 39.83 -18.96
CA LEU A 75 0.07 40.04 -20.09
C LEU A 75 -0.76 41.31 -19.93
N ALA A 76 -1.07 41.72 -18.69
CA ALA A 76 -1.78 42.97 -18.42
C ALA A 76 -1.01 44.23 -18.87
N LEU A 77 0.30 44.12 -19.14
CA LEU A 77 1.10 45.21 -19.72
C LEU A 77 0.75 45.51 -21.18
N ILE A 78 0.19 44.52 -21.91
CA ILE A 78 -0.12 44.64 -23.34
C ILE A 78 -1.62 44.55 -23.67
N MET A 79 -2.45 44.10 -22.73
CA MET A 79 -3.90 44.01 -22.89
C MET A 79 -4.64 44.19 -21.56
N PRO A 80 -5.97 44.43 -21.57
CA PRO A 80 -6.75 44.59 -20.34
C PRO A 80 -6.69 43.35 -19.42
N ILE A 81 -6.68 43.57 -18.11
CA ILE A 81 -6.54 42.50 -17.11
C ILE A 81 -7.59 41.39 -17.22
N TRP A 82 -8.80 41.73 -17.68
CA TRP A 82 -9.88 40.75 -17.89
C TRP A 82 -9.60 39.79 -19.04
N LEU A 83 -8.90 40.25 -20.09
CA LEU A 83 -8.51 39.41 -21.22
C LEU A 83 -7.31 38.52 -20.86
N SER A 84 -6.37 39.08 -20.09
CA SER A 84 -5.23 38.35 -19.55
C SER A 84 -5.66 37.21 -18.63
N SER A 85 -6.55 37.47 -17.67
CA SER A 85 -7.03 36.44 -16.74
C SER A 85 -7.78 35.33 -17.48
N LEU A 86 -8.65 35.68 -18.44
CA LEU A 86 -9.38 34.70 -19.25
C LEU A 86 -8.44 33.77 -20.02
N THR A 87 -7.40 34.33 -20.65
CA THR A 87 -6.41 33.56 -21.42
C THR A 87 -5.65 32.57 -20.52
N VAL A 88 -5.21 33.02 -19.34
CA VAL A 88 -4.50 32.15 -18.38
C VAL A 88 -5.43 31.08 -17.81
N THR A 89 -6.70 31.41 -17.55
CA THR A 89 -7.71 30.42 -17.12
C THR A 89 -7.89 29.32 -18.16
N ILE A 90 -8.00 29.67 -19.46
CA ILE A 90 -8.12 28.69 -20.54
C ILE A 90 -6.87 27.80 -20.60
N LEU A 91 -5.68 28.38 -20.47
CA LEU A 91 -4.42 27.62 -20.45
C LEU A 91 -4.40 26.60 -19.29
N TYR A 92 -4.79 27.02 -18.09
CA TYR A 92 -4.82 26.13 -16.91
C TYR A 92 -5.90 25.06 -17.05
N PHE A 93 -7.03 25.38 -17.67
CA PHE A 93 -8.09 24.42 -17.95
C PHE A 93 -7.60 23.30 -18.89
N ILE A 94 -6.83 23.64 -19.93
CA ILE A 94 -6.23 22.64 -20.84
C ILE A 94 -5.28 21.72 -20.06
N ILE A 95 -4.40 22.30 -19.23
CA ILE A 95 -3.47 21.53 -18.39
C ILE A 95 -4.23 20.58 -17.45
N ALA A 96 -5.32 21.06 -16.83
CA ALA A 96 -6.16 20.26 -15.95
C ALA A 96 -6.83 19.09 -16.69
N VAL A 97 -7.40 19.32 -17.87
CA VAL A 97 -8.01 18.26 -18.69
C VAL A 97 -6.98 17.20 -19.08
N ILE A 98 -5.79 17.60 -19.55
CA ILE A 98 -4.72 16.65 -19.90
C ILE A 98 -4.32 15.84 -18.67
N SER A 99 -4.16 16.48 -17.52
CA SER A 99 -3.78 15.81 -16.27
C SER A 99 -4.83 14.78 -15.83
N LEU A 100 -6.12 15.11 -15.95
CA LEU A 100 -7.23 14.19 -15.66
C LEU A 100 -7.25 12.99 -16.61
N LEU A 101 -6.97 13.20 -17.90
CA LEU A 101 -6.87 12.11 -18.87
C LEU A 101 -5.69 11.17 -18.56
N ILE A 102 -4.54 11.74 -18.19
CA ILE A 102 -3.37 10.96 -17.77
C ILE A 102 -3.69 10.16 -16.50
N ALA A 103 -4.28 10.79 -15.48
CA ALA A 103 -4.66 10.14 -14.24
C ALA A 103 -5.66 9.00 -14.49
N LYS A 104 -6.69 9.24 -15.32
CA LYS A 104 -7.67 8.24 -15.73
C LYS A 104 -6.99 7.05 -16.43
N ASN A 105 -6.03 7.31 -17.31
CA ASN A 105 -5.31 6.24 -18.00
C ASN A 105 -4.44 5.42 -17.04
N HIS A 106 -3.81 6.04 -16.05
CA HIS A 106 -3.04 5.31 -15.04
C HIS A 106 -3.94 4.44 -14.16
N LEU A 107 -5.05 4.99 -13.66
CA LEU A 107 -6.03 4.23 -12.88
C LEU A 107 -6.64 3.07 -13.68
N GLN A 108 -6.88 3.25 -14.97
CA GLN A 108 -7.35 2.18 -15.85
C GLN A 108 -6.30 1.10 -16.09
N LYS A 109 -5.01 1.43 -16.13
CA LYS A 109 -3.93 0.44 -16.22
C LYS A 109 -3.84 -0.38 -14.94
N LEU A 110 -3.92 0.25 -13.78
CA LEU A 110 -3.96 -0.44 -12.48
C LEU A 110 -5.18 -1.37 -12.35
N LYS A 111 -6.32 -0.99 -12.95
CA LYS A 111 -7.52 -1.85 -13.01
C LYS A 111 -7.41 -2.99 -14.04
N LYS A 112 -6.51 -2.88 -15.02
CA LYS A 112 -6.32 -3.85 -16.10
C LYS A 112 -5.25 -4.88 -15.81
N GLU A 113 -4.31 -4.61 -14.91
CA GLU A 113 -3.59 -5.68 -14.23
C GLU A 113 -4.63 -6.40 -13.37
N PRO A 114 -5.04 -7.64 -13.74
CA PRO A 114 -5.82 -8.44 -12.83
C PRO A 114 -4.91 -8.60 -11.61
N ASP A 115 -5.38 -8.12 -10.47
CA ASP A 115 -4.83 -8.49 -9.18
C ASP A 115 -4.50 -10.00 -9.20
N ALA A 116 -3.23 -10.35 -9.44
CA ALA A 116 -2.77 -11.72 -9.23
C ALA A 116 -3.11 -12.12 -7.79
N SER A 117 -3.07 -11.15 -6.86
CA SER A 117 -3.47 -11.29 -5.46
C SER A 117 -4.96 -11.55 -5.24
N ILE A 118 -5.89 -10.95 -5.98
CA ILE A 118 -7.34 -11.15 -5.78
C ILE A 118 -7.80 -12.40 -6.52
N ASP A 119 -7.27 -12.67 -7.70
CA ASP A 119 -7.64 -13.86 -8.48
C ASP A 119 -7.10 -15.15 -7.84
N GLU A 120 -5.91 -15.11 -7.22
CA GLU A 120 -5.40 -16.21 -6.39
C GLU A 120 -6.25 -16.42 -5.13
N THR A 121 -6.62 -15.34 -4.42
CA THR A 121 -7.48 -15.43 -3.22
C THR A 121 -8.88 -15.98 -3.55
N ARG A 122 -9.42 -15.64 -4.73
CA ARG A 122 -10.70 -16.16 -5.21
C ARG A 122 -10.63 -17.63 -5.62
N LYS A 123 -9.53 -18.07 -6.24
CA LYS A 123 -9.31 -19.49 -6.56
C LYS A 123 -9.14 -20.34 -5.30
N THR A 124 -8.37 -19.89 -4.31
CA THR A 124 -8.18 -20.64 -3.05
C THR A 124 -9.49 -20.78 -2.27
N THR A 125 -10.33 -19.76 -2.25
CA THR A 125 -11.62 -19.81 -1.54
C THR A 125 -12.64 -20.73 -2.24
N GLU A 126 -12.68 -20.76 -3.57
CA GLU A 126 -13.51 -21.69 -4.34
C GLU A 126 -13.03 -23.15 -4.21
N GLU A 127 -11.72 -23.39 -4.23
CA GLU A 127 -11.14 -24.73 -4.01
C GLU A 127 -11.40 -25.24 -2.59
N ALA A 128 -11.23 -24.39 -1.58
CA ALA A 128 -11.54 -24.71 -0.19
C ALA A 128 -13.03 -25.06 0.00
N LYS A 129 -13.92 -24.31 -0.65
CA LYS A 129 -15.37 -24.56 -0.61
C LYS A 129 -15.74 -25.88 -1.29
N LYS A 130 -15.09 -26.20 -2.42
CA LYS A 130 -15.31 -27.44 -3.17
C LYS A 130 -14.81 -28.67 -2.40
N TRP A 131 -13.68 -28.55 -1.72
CA TRP A 131 -13.16 -29.60 -0.82
C TRP A 131 -14.11 -29.87 0.35
N LEU A 132 -14.65 -28.82 0.98
CA LEU A 132 -15.63 -28.94 2.06
C LEU A 132 -16.95 -29.58 1.62
N HIS A 133 -17.41 -29.31 0.39
CA HIS A 133 -18.61 -29.94 -0.15
C HIS A 133 -18.42 -31.44 -0.40
N ASN A 134 -17.21 -31.89 -0.72
CA ASN A 134 -16.91 -33.30 -0.98
C ASN A 134 -16.72 -34.15 0.29
N LEU A 135 -16.73 -33.52 1.47
CA LEU A 135 -16.62 -34.15 2.79
C LEU A 135 -17.97 -34.43 3.46
N LYS A 136 -19.08 -34.09 2.79
CA LYS A 136 -20.45 -34.44 3.20
C LYS A 136 -20.99 -35.58 2.36
#